data_AF-A0A357LJW0-F1
#
_entry.id   AF-A0A357LJW0-F1
#
_cell.length_a   1.000
_cell.length_b   1.000
_cell.length_c   1.000
_cell.angle_alpha   90.00
_cell.angle_beta   90.00
_cell.angle_gamma   90.00
#
_symmetry.space_group_name_H-M   'P 1'
#
loop_
_entity.id
_entity.type
_entity.pdbx_description
1 polymer ?
#
loop_
_entity_poly.entity_id
_entity_poly.type
_entity_poly.pdbx_seq_one_letter_code
_entity_poly.pdbx_strand_id
1 'polypeptide(L)' 'MGRCKLHGGASTGPRTKDGLARLTEARTKHGKFTKEKRAEARRFAEEGRQMRGELKELEAWFVDHGHLSKDWRKDWEL' A
#
# COMPACT_ATOMS: atom_id res chain seq x y z
N MET A 1 24.21 -23.98 -7.85
CA MET A 1 24.76 -23.89 -6.48
C MET A 1 24.63 -22.44 -6.03
N GLY A 2 23.80 -22.11 -5.04
CA GLY A 2 23.46 -20.71 -4.75
C GLY A 2 23.06 -20.42 -3.30
N ARG A 3 23.33 -21.33 -2.37
CA ARG A 3 23.05 -21.13 -0.94
C ARG A 3 24.34 -21.31 -0.16
N CYS A 4 24.81 -20.25 0.49
CA CYS A 4 26.01 -20.33 1.33
C CYS A 4 25.64 -20.87 2.71
N LYS A 5 26.64 -21.30 3.50
CA LYS A 5 26.44 -21.80 4.87
C LYS A 5 25.58 -20.85 5.73
N LEU A 6 25.78 -19.54 5.52
CA LEU A 6 25.09 -18.46 6.23
C LEU A 6 23.72 -18.09 5.63
N HIS A 7 23.46 -18.41 4.35
CA HIS A 7 22.21 -18.09 3.65
C HIS A 7 21.60 -19.35 3.03
N GLY A 8 20.84 -20.07 3.85
CA GLY A 8 20.00 -21.20 3.43
C GLY A 8 20.72 -22.53 3.18
N GLY A 9 22.03 -22.62 3.47
CA GLY A 9 22.82 -23.83 3.27
C GLY A 9 22.82 -24.80 4.46
N ALA A 10 23.20 -24.34 5.67
CA ALA A 10 23.40 -25.23 6.83
C ALA A 10 22.27 -25.18 7.88
N SER A 11 21.43 -24.15 7.86
CA SER A 11 20.28 -24.06 8.77
C SER A 11 19.15 -24.97 8.28
N THR A 12 18.85 -26.01 9.06
CA THR A 12 17.79 -27.00 8.74
C THR A 12 16.47 -26.74 9.46
N GLY A 13 16.40 -25.72 10.30
CA GLY A 13 15.23 -25.43 11.16
C GLY A 13 15.08 -26.41 12.35
N PRO A 14 14.09 -26.18 13.22
CA PRO A 14 13.79 -27.03 14.37
C PRO A 14 13.21 -28.39 13.93
N ARG A 15 13.70 -29.47 14.53
CA ARG A 15 13.24 -30.86 14.28
C ARG A 15 12.38 -31.46 15.39
N THR A 16 12.32 -30.81 16.55
CA THR A 16 11.56 -31.27 17.71
C THR A 16 10.17 -30.66 17.72
N LYS A 17 9.20 -31.34 18.36
CA LYS A 17 7.82 -30.83 18.52
C LYS A 17 7.82 -29.46 19.21
N ASP A 18 8.58 -29.32 20.30
CA ASP A 18 8.70 -28.07 21.05
C ASP A 18 9.30 -26.93 20.21
N GLY A 19 10.32 -27.24 19.39
CA GLY A 19 10.93 -26.25 18.51
C GLY A 19 9.96 -25.75 17.43
N LEU A 20 9.13 -26.64 16.90
CA LEU A 20 8.07 -26.28 15.94
C LEU A 20 6.94 -25.49 16.61
N ALA A 21 6.58 -25.82 17.86
CA ALA A 21 5.59 -25.09 18.63
C ALA A 21 6.04 -23.63 18.87
N ARG A 22 7.28 -23.44 19.34
CA ARG A 22 7.87 -22.10 19.55
C ARG A 22 7.95 -21.28 18.27
N LEU A 23 8.31 -21.90 17.14
CA LEU A 23 8.33 -21.23 15.83
C LEU A 23 6.94 -20.77 15.42
N THR A 24 5.92 -21.60 15.69
CA THR A 24 4.52 -21.29 15.39
C THR A 24 4.01 -20.14 16.25
N GLU A 25 4.29 -20.19 17.56
CA GLU A 25 3.93 -19.15 18.53
C GLU A 25 4.60 -17.81 18.23
N ALA A 26 5.88 -17.83 17.85
CA ALA A 26 6.62 -16.63 17.47
C ALA A 26 6.13 -15.98 16.16
N ARG A 27 5.29 -16.68 15.38
CA ARG A 27 4.81 -16.18 14.09
C ARG A 27 3.71 -15.13 14.28
N THR A 28 4.12 -13.89 14.51
CA THR A 28 3.22 -12.74 14.46
C THR A 28 2.87 -12.39 13.01
N LYS A 29 1.59 -12.13 12.73
CA LYS A 29 1.11 -11.72 11.41
C LYS A 29 0.68 -10.26 11.50
N HIS A 30 1.29 -9.41 10.68
CA HIS A 30 0.82 -8.03 10.53
C HIS A 30 -0.50 -8.02 9.75
N GLY A 31 -1.57 -7.50 10.37
CA GLY A 31 -2.93 -7.52 9.83
C GLY A 31 -3.14 -6.70 8.55
N LYS A 32 -2.17 -5.88 8.13
CA LYS A 32 -2.25 -5.02 6.93
C LYS A 32 -2.54 -5.78 5.64
N PHE A 33 -2.14 -7.03 5.54
CA PHE A 33 -2.29 -7.84 4.33
C PHE A 33 -3.38 -8.90 4.44
N THR A 34 -4.28 -8.82 5.43
CA THR A 34 -5.47 -9.67 5.45
C THR A 34 -6.34 -9.41 4.23
N LYS A 35 -7.20 -10.36 3.89
CA LYS A 35 -8.08 -10.26 2.72
C LYS A 35 -8.99 -9.04 2.83
N GLU A 36 -9.48 -8.79 4.04
CA GLU A 36 -10.36 -7.69 4.43
C GLU A 36 -9.64 -6.35 4.26
N LYS A 37 -8.43 -6.20 4.83
CA LYS A 37 -7.65 -4.96 4.71
C LYS A 37 -7.23 -4.66 3.28
N ARG A 38 -6.95 -5.70 2.48
CA ARG A 38 -6.69 -5.53 1.04
C ARG A 38 -7.94 -5.10 0.27
N ALA A 39 -9.12 -5.61 0.61
CA ALA A 39 -10.38 -5.20 -0.01
C ALA A 39 -10.73 -3.75 0.32
N GLU A 40 -10.60 -3.38 1.59
CA GLU A 40 -10.76 -2.00 2.07
C GLU A 40 -9.80 -1.04 1.36
N ALA A 41 -8.52 -1.37 1.26
CA ALA A 41 -7.54 -0.54 0.57
C ALA A 41 -7.86 -0.36 -0.93
N ARG A 42 -8.36 -1.41 -1.61
CA ARG A 42 -8.78 -1.31 -3.02
C ARG A 42 -9.97 -0.37 -3.18
N ARG A 43 -10.97 -0.47 -2.30
CA ARG A 43 -12.14 0.41 -2.29
C ARG A 43 -11.74 1.87 -2.13
N PHE A 44 -10.96 2.20 -1.10
CA PHE A 44 -10.50 3.57 -0.89
C PHE A 44 -9.66 4.11 -2.06
N ALA A 45 -8.82 3.26 -2.67
CA ALA A 45 -8.05 3.66 -3.84
C ALA A 45 -8.94 3.97 -5.05
N GLU A 46 -10.05 3.24 -5.21
CA GLU A 46 -11.03 3.47 -6.28
C GLU A 46 -11.84 4.74 -6.03
N GLU A 47 -12.42 4.90 -4.84
CA GLU A 47 -13.14 6.10 -4.41
C GLU A 47 -12.25 7.34 -4.59
N GLY A 48 -11.00 7.29 -4.12
CA GLY A 48 -10.05 8.38 -4.29
C GLY A 48 -9.66 8.68 -5.75
N ARG A 49 -9.68 7.68 -6.65
CA ARG A 49 -9.45 7.92 -8.08
C ARG A 49 -10.64 8.64 -8.71
N GLN A 50 -11.87 8.26 -8.36
CA GLN A 50 -13.09 8.91 -8.85
C GLN A 50 -13.13 10.36 -8.41
N MET A 51 -12.97 10.64 -7.10
CA MET A 51 -12.98 12.00 -6.56
C MET A 51 -11.94 12.91 -7.22
N ARG A 52 -10.72 12.40 -7.45
CA ARG A 52 -9.68 13.19 -8.15
C ARG A 52 -9.99 13.41 -9.63
N GLY A 53 -10.69 12.47 -10.27
CA GLY A 53 -11.18 12.63 -11.65
C GLY A 53 -12.20 13.75 -11.73
N GLU A 54 -13.24 13.70 -10.90
CA GLU A 54 -14.29 14.72 -10.82
C GLU A 54 -13.71 16.11 -10.51
N LEU A 55 -12.81 16.19 -9.53
CA LEU A 55 -12.15 17.45 -9.19
C LEU A 55 -11.35 18.02 -10.35
N LYS A 56 -10.69 17.16 -11.13
CA LYS A 56 -9.92 17.56 -12.31
C LYS A 56 -10.83 18.06 -13.43
N GLU A 57 -11.99 17.43 -13.64
CA GLU A 57 -12.97 17.88 -14.62
C GLU A 57 -13.53 19.25 -14.26
N LEU A 58 -13.89 19.45 -12.99
CA LEU A 58 -14.31 20.76 -12.50
C LEU A 58 -13.20 21.80 -12.69
N GLU A 59 -11.98 21.50 -12.26
CA GLU A 59 -10.85 22.42 -12.42
C GLU A 59 -10.63 22.81 -13.89
N ALA A 60 -10.67 21.85 -14.82
CA ALA A 60 -10.55 22.13 -16.24
C ALA A 60 -11.68 23.04 -16.72
N TRP A 61 -12.92 22.76 -16.33
CA TRP A 61 -14.07 23.60 -16.68
C TRP A 61 -13.90 25.04 -16.17
N PHE A 62 -13.45 25.24 -14.92
CA PHE A 62 -13.23 26.56 -14.35
C PHE A 62 -12.13 27.34 -15.07
N VAL A 63 -11.04 26.68 -15.46
CA VAL A 63 -9.97 27.32 -16.24
C VAL A 63 -10.46 27.68 -17.64
N ASP A 64 -11.17 26.78 -18.32
CA ASP A 64 -11.67 27.00 -19.69
C ASP A 64 -12.69 28.14 -19.77
N HIS A 65 -13.51 28.31 -18.73
CA HIS A 65 -14.50 29.40 -18.65
C HIS A 65 -13.94 30.69 -18.06
N GLY A 66 -12.64 30.74 -17.73
CA GLY A 66 -11.96 31.93 -17.21
C GLY A 66 -12.31 32.26 -15.75
N HIS A 67 -12.90 31.32 -15.01
CA HIS A 67 -13.15 31.46 -13.57
C HIS A 67 -11.88 31.23 -12.74
N LEU A 68 -10.92 30.46 -13.27
CA LEU A 68 -9.59 30.28 -12.69
C LEU A 68 -8.50 30.67 -13.70
N SER A 69 -7.41 31.26 -13.21
CA SER A 69 -6.20 31.46 -14.01
C SER A 69 -5.55 30.11 -14.31
N LYS A 70 -4.79 29.99 -15.41
CA LYS A 70 -4.09 28.74 -15.74
C LYS A 70 -3.03 28.35 -14.70
N ASP A 71 -2.49 29.34 -13.99
CA ASP A 71 -1.46 29.16 -12.96
C ASP A 71 -2.05 29.24 -11.54
N TRP A 72 -3.38 29.18 -11.37
CA TRP A 72 -4.06 29.42 -10.09
C TRP A 72 -3.51 28.61 -8.92
N ARG A 73 -3.03 27.38 -9.17
CA ARG A 73 -2.41 26.52 -8.14
C ARG A 73 -1.08 27.06 -7.61
N LYS A 74 -0.32 27.79 -8.41
CA LYS A 74 0.94 28.44 -8.00
C LYS A 74 0.67 29.71 -7.23
N ASP A 75 -0.42 30.39 -7.60
CA ASP A 75 -0.88 31.63 -6.97
C ASP A 75 -1.61 31.37 -5.65
N TRP A 76 -1.96 30.11 -5.37
CA TRP A 76 -2.62 29.67 -4.16
C TRP A 76 -1.62 29.36 -3.04
N GLU A 77 -1.48 30.29 -2.09
CA GLU A 77 -0.82 30.01 -0.80
C GLU A 77 -1.83 29.43 0.20
N LEU A 78 -1.38 28.46 1.00
CA LEU A 78 -2.21 27.69 1.94
C LEU A 78 -2.28 28.33 3.33
#